data_AF-A0A1H3FNF8-F1
#
_entry.id   AF-A0A1H3FNF8-F1
#
_cell.length_a   1.000
_cell.length_b   1.000
_cell.length_c   1.000
_cell.angle_alpha   90.00
_cell.angle_beta   90.00
_cell.angle_gamma   90.00
#
_symmetry.space_group_name_H-M   'P 1'
#
loop_
_entity.id
_entity.type
_entity.pdbx_description
1 polymer ?
#
loop_
_entity_poly.entity_id
_entity_poly.type
_entity_poly.pdbx_seq_one_letter_code
_entity_poly.pdbx_strand_id
1 'polypeptide(L)'
;MLAQRLEKNDHGWILNLGVASRAVHSTDPAVSAAGHEFMLVLKEAGDLDTSTDGKADMTQAEVRIADAQQKLMTACRDLLGEPPWS
;
A
#
# COMPACT_ATOMS: atom_id res chain seq x y z
N MET A 1 19.11 2.88 14.63
CA MET A 1 18.74 3.89 13.60
C MET A 1 17.97 3.23 12.44
N LEU A 2 16.79 2.69 12.74
CA LEU A 2 15.79 2.19 11.78
C LEU A 2 14.55 3.09 11.86
N ALA A 3 14.07 3.39 13.07
CA ALA A 3 12.99 4.35 13.32
C ALA A 3 13.22 5.74 12.66
N GLN A 4 14.41 6.33 12.79
CA GLN A 4 14.75 7.60 12.12
C GLN A 4 14.89 7.52 10.59
N ARG A 5 15.17 6.32 10.05
CA ARG A 5 15.25 6.09 8.61
C ARG A 5 13.85 5.91 8.03
N LEU A 6 13.01 5.13 8.72
CA LEU A 6 11.58 5.05 8.47
C LEU A 6 10.95 6.43 8.47
N GLU A 7 11.17 7.26 9.51
CA GLU A 7 10.54 8.59 9.61
C GLU A 7 11.02 9.59 8.53
N LYS A 8 12.29 9.51 8.10
CA LYS A 8 12.82 10.41 7.04
C LYS A 8 12.49 9.97 5.62
N ASN A 9 12.29 8.67 5.41
CA ASN A 9 11.98 8.06 4.10
C ASN A 9 10.54 7.53 4.03
N ASP A 10 9.65 7.89 4.98
CA ASP A 10 8.25 7.48 4.91
C ASP A 10 7.54 8.31 3.85
N HIS A 11 7.54 7.85 2.60
CA HIS A 11 6.70 8.40 1.53
C HIS A 11 5.19 8.02 1.69
N GLY A 12 4.70 7.86 2.93
CA GLY A 12 3.32 7.44 3.23
C GLY A 12 3.09 5.91 3.33
N TRP A 13 4.15 5.14 3.49
CA TRP A 13 4.17 3.68 3.46
C TRP A 13 3.57 3.08 4.70
N ILE A 14 3.89 3.65 5.86
CA ILE A 14 3.46 3.14 7.17
C ILE A 14 1.93 3.19 7.25
N LEU A 15 1.32 4.28 6.77
CA LEU A 15 -0.13 4.41 6.71
C LEU A 15 -0.75 3.44 5.69
N ASN A 16 -0.16 3.32 4.51
CA ASN A 16 -0.63 2.41 3.47
C ASN A 16 -0.53 0.93 3.87
N LEU A 17 0.51 0.53 4.61
CA LEU A 17 0.66 -0.82 5.16
C LEU A 17 -0.44 -1.16 6.16
N GLY A 18 -0.85 -0.20 6.98
CA GLY A 18 -1.99 -0.36 7.89
C GLY A 18 -3.31 -0.58 7.15
N VAL A 19 -3.53 0.15 6.06
CA VAL A 19 -4.72 -0.01 5.20
C VAL A 19 -4.70 -1.36 4.47
N ALA A 20 -3.59 -1.71 3.83
CA ALA A 20 -3.43 -2.98 3.12
C ALA A 20 -3.62 -4.18 4.05
N SER A 21 -3.02 -4.14 5.24
CA SER A 21 -3.17 -5.19 6.24
C SER A 21 -4.63 -5.39 6.67
N ARG A 22 -5.40 -4.31 6.87
CA ARG A 22 -6.83 -4.42 7.17
C ARG A 22 -7.62 -5.00 6.00
N ALA A 23 -7.34 -4.54 4.78
CA ALA A 23 -8.00 -5.02 3.57
C ALA A 23 -7.78 -6.51 3.32
N VAL A 24 -6.57 -7.03 3.55
CA VAL A 24 -6.24 -8.47 3.47
C VAL A 24 -7.18 -9.32 4.33
N HIS A 25 -7.58 -8.81 5.49
CA HIS A 25 -8.48 -9.49 6.43
C HIS A 25 -9.98 -9.25 6.16
N SER A 26 -10.33 -8.59 5.05
CA SER A 26 -11.74 -8.43 4.65
C SER A 26 -12.41 -9.78 4.41
N THR A 27 -13.69 -9.87 4.75
CA THR A 27 -14.53 -11.04 4.41
C THR A 27 -15.02 -10.99 2.95
N ASP A 28 -14.93 -9.82 2.31
CA ASP A 28 -15.19 -9.68 0.88
C ASP A 28 -13.97 -10.17 0.07
N PRO A 29 -14.14 -11.13 -0.85
CA PRO A 29 -13.02 -11.70 -1.60
C PRO A 29 -12.30 -10.71 -2.52
N ALA A 30 -13.01 -9.74 -3.11
CA ALA A 30 -12.41 -8.75 -4.01
C ALA A 30 -11.57 -7.74 -3.23
N VAL A 31 -12.08 -7.26 -2.09
CA VAL A 31 -11.32 -6.39 -1.17
C VAL A 31 -10.11 -7.12 -0.58
N SER A 32 -10.25 -8.39 -0.19
CA SER A 32 -9.14 -9.20 0.33
C SER A 32 -8.04 -9.40 -0.72
N ALA A 33 -8.42 -9.76 -1.96
CA ALA A 33 -7.47 -9.94 -3.07
C ALA A 33 -6.73 -8.63 -3.41
N ALA A 34 -7.45 -7.51 -3.50
CA ALA A 34 -6.84 -6.20 -3.74
C ALA A 34 -5.94 -5.76 -2.58
N GLY A 35 -6.32 -6.08 -1.34
CA GLY A 35 -5.48 -5.86 -0.15
C GLY A 35 -4.18 -6.64 -0.20
N HIS A 36 -4.22 -7.90 -0.64
CA HIS A 36 -3.02 -8.72 -0.84
C HIS A 36 -2.08 -8.15 -1.90
N GLU A 37 -2.62 -7.72 -3.04
CA GLU A 37 -1.83 -7.07 -4.09
C GLU A 37 -1.18 -5.78 -3.56
N PHE A 38 -1.94 -4.96 -2.84
CA PHE A 38 -1.42 -3.71 -2.28
C PHE A 38 -0.32 -3.94 -1.24
N MET A 39 -0.48 -4.95 -0.37
CA MET A 39 0.53 -5.34 0.61
C MET A 39 1.83 -5.82 -0.06
N LEU A 40 1.74 -6.56 -1.17
CA LEU A 40 2.90 -7.05 -1.90
C LEU A 40 3.71 -5.89 -2.49
N VAL A 41 3.05 -4.96 -3.17
CA VAL A 41 3.73 -3.82 -3.80
C VAL A 41 4.40 -2.92 -2.76
N LEU A 42 3.73 -2.67 -1.62
CA LEU A 42 4.33 -1.91 -0.50
C LEU A 42 5.57 -2.62 0.07
N LYS A 43 5.54 -3.96 0.16
CA LYS A 43 6.69 -4.74 0.61
C LYS A 43 7.85 -4.67 -0.38
N GLU A 44 7.59 -4.90 -1.67
CA GLU A 44 8.62 -4.85 -2.72
C GLU A 44 9.33 -3.51 -2.77
N ALA A 45 8.55 -2.44 -2.65
CA ALA A 45 9.07 -1.10 -2.61
C ALA A 45 9.95 -0.90 -1.34
N GLY A 46 9.58 -1.50 -0.19
CA GLY A 46 10.24 -1.25 1.09
C GLY A 46 11.56 -2.00 1.17
N ASP A 47 11.57 -3.19 0.56
CA ASP A 47 12.76 -3.98 0.31
C ASP A 47 13.72 -3.22 -0.64
N LEU A 48 13.20 -2.55 -1.69
CA LEU A 48 14.01 -1.71 -2.59
C LEU A 48 14.61 -0.48 -1.87
N ASP A 49 13.80 0.25 -1.11
CA ASP A 49 14.26 1.41 -0.34
C ASP A 49 15.34 1.00 0.67
N THR A 50 15.09 -0.07 1.42
CA THR A 50 16.02 -0.56 2.45
C THR A 50 17.32 -1.11 1.83
N SER A 51 17.24 -1.90 0.76
CA SER A 51 18.42 -2.50 0.11
C SER A 51 19.34 -1.49 -0.55
N THR A 52 18.85 -0.28 -0.85
CA THR A 52 19.62 0.81 -1.46
C THR A 52 19.99 1.91 -0.46
N ASP A 53 19.73 1.71 0.83
CA ASP A 53 19.88 2.75 1.87
C ASP A 53 19.13 4.05 1.53
N GLY A 54 17.96 3.92 0.89
CA GLY A 54 17.11 5.05 0.49
C GLY A 54 17.62 5.85 -0.70
N LYS A 55 18.42 5.23 -1.57
CA LYS A 55 19.01 5.89 -2.76
C LYS A 55 18.40 5.42 -4.07
N ALA A 56 17.52 4.43 -4.05
CA ALA A 56 16.81 3.97 -5.24
C ALA A 56 15.93 5.08 -5.82
N ASP A 57 15.81 5.09 -7.15
CA ASP A 57 14.71 5.79 -7.80
C ASP A 57 13.41 5.02 -7.54
N MET A 58 12.51 5.63 -6.78
CA MET A 58 11.26 5.03 -6.34
C MET A 58 10.10 5.29 -7.30
N THR A 59 10.31 6.01 -8.40
CA THR A 59 9.24 6.46 -9.31
C THR A 59 8.36 5.29 -9.79
N GLN A 60 8.97 4.18 -10.22
CA GLN A 60 8.20 3.01 -10.66
C GLN A 60 7.45 2.32 -9.50
N ALA A 61 8.05 2.28 -8.31
CA ALA A 61 7.42 1.71 -7.14
C ALA A 61 6.19 2.53 -6.73
N GLU A 62 6.31 3.86 -6.73
CA GLU A 62 5.20 4.79 -6.45
C GLU A 62 4.05 4.64 -7.44
N VAL A 63 4.33 4.46 -8.74
CA VAL A 63 3.29 4.17 -9.76
C VAL A 63 2.55 2.87 -9.44
N ARG A 64 3.28 1.79 -9.12
CA ARG A 64 2.65 0.50 -8.77
C ARG A 64 1.82 0.60 -7.48
N ILE A 65 2.29 1.35 -6.49
CA ILE A 65 1.56 1.62 -5.24
C ILE A 65 0.25 2.35 -5.56
N ALA A 66 0.29 3.40 -6.38
CA ALA A 66 -0.88 4.15 -6.78
C ALA A 66 -1.90 3.28 -7.54
N ASP A 67 -1.44 2.44 -8.46
CA ASP A 67 -2.30 1.50 -9.20
C ASP A 67 -2.98 0.48 -8.26
N ALA A 68 -2.21 -0.11 -7.34
CA ALA A 68 -2.75 -1.08 -6.38
C ALA A 68 -3.72 -0.43 -5.37
N GLN A 69 -3.41 0.78 -4.91
CA GLN A 69 -4.32 1.57 -4.08
C GLN A 69 -5.64 1.87 -4.81
N GLN A 70 -5.57 2.23 -6.09
CA GLN A 70 -6.76 2.49 -6.90
C GLN A 70 -7.62 1.24 -7.08
N LYS A 71 -7.00 0.07 -7.32
CA LYS A 71 -7.73 -1.22 -7.37
C LYS A 71 -8.46 -1.52 -6.08
N LEU A 72 -7.80 -1.31 -4.93
CA LEU A 72 -8.43 -1.48 -3.62
C LEU A 72 -9.60 -0.51 -3.43
N MET A 73 -9.46 0.76 -3.83
CA MET A 73 -10.54 1.74 -3.78
C MET A 73 -11.72 1.36 -4.68
N THR A 74 -11.46 0.81 -5.86
CA THR A 74 -12.51 0.28 -6.75
C THR A 74 -13.24 -0.90 -6.10
N ALA A 75 -12.52 -1.88 -5.53
CA ALA A 75 -13.14 -3.01 -4.84
C ALA A 75 -14.02 -2.56 -3.66
N CYS A 76 -13.54 -1.59 -2.86
CA CYS A 76 -14.32 -1.02 -1.77
C CYS A 76 -15.57 -0.29 -2.29
N ARG A 77 -15.47 0.42 -3.42
CA ARG A 77 -16.60 1.13 -4.05
C ARG A 77 -17.64 0.19 -4.64
N ASP A 78 -17.21 -0.89 -5.27
CA ASP A 78 -18.13 -1.90 -5.80
C ASP A 78 -18.91 -2.58 -4.67
N LEU A 79 -18.29 -2.73 -3.49
CA LEU A 79 -18.92 -3.30 -2.29
C LEU A 79 -19.82 -2.31 -1.53
N LEU A 80 -19.35 -1.07 -1.32
CA LEU A 80 -19.95 -0.10 -0.38
C LEU A 80 -20.66 1.07 -1.07
N GLY A 81 -20.56 1.20 -2.40
CA GLY A 81 -21.05 2.35 -3.16
C GLY A 81 -20.03 3.50 -3.23
N GLU A 82 -20.44 4.68 -3.69
CA GLU A 82 -19.56 5.86 -3.72
C GLU A 82 -19.25 6.39 -2.31
N PRO A 83 -18.03 6.85 -2.04
CA PRO A 83 -17.69 7.52 -0.77
C PRO A 83 -18.45 8.85 -0.60
N PRO A 84 -18.57 9.40 0.63
CA PRO A 84 -17.93 8.93 1.86
C PRO A 84 -18.66 7.74 2.49
N TRP A 85 -17.90 6.72 2.86
CA TRP A 85 -18.37 5.60 3.66
C TRP A 85 -18.30 5.98 5.15
N SER A 86 -19.40 5.74 5.86
CA SER A 86 -19.60 6.12 7.27
C SER A 86 -18.84 5.24 8.25
#